data_AF-A0A6L3ETX4-F1
#
_entry.id   AF-A0A6L3ETX4-F1
#
_cell.length_a   1.000
_cell.length_b   1.000
_cell.length_c   1.000
_cell.angle_alpha   90.00
_cell.angle_beta   90.00
_cell.angle_gamma   90.00
#
_symmetry.space_group_name_H-M   'P 1'
#
loop_
_entity.id
_entity.type
_entity.pdbx_description
1 polymer ?
#
loop_
_entity_poly.entity_id
_entity_poly.type
_entity_poly.pdbx_seq_one_letter_code
_entity_poly.pdbx_strand_id
1 'polypeptide(L)'
;MSSKPACAAPAYDYAKNCLPTLLKKNKSCDLMTHKNCQHLLEQLSDYLDGEASKQVCHEIEQHLADCDDCRVVVDTLGKTIQLYEELPQPDLPNKIRQRLYKSLDLTSLLPDE
;
A
#
# COMPACT_ATOMS: atom_id res chain seq x y z
N MET A 1 14.83 5.05 14.28
CA MET A 1 15.61 4.00 13.60
C MET A 1 14.78 3.55 12.41
N SER A 2 14.89 4.24 11.28
CA SER A 2 14.13 3.86 10.09
C SER A 2 14.81 2.64 9.47
N SER A 3 14.24 1.47 9.70
CA SER A 3 14.66 0.25 9.02
C SER A 3 14.45 0.47 7.52
N LYS A 4 15.48 0.20 6.72
CA LYS A 4 15.38 0.27 5.26
C LYS A 4 14.41 -0.84 4.84
N PRO A 5 13.37 -0.56 4.02
CA PRO A 5 12.40 -1.58 3.66
C PRO A 5 13.11 -2.69 2.86
N ALA A 6 12.74 -3.94 3.13
CA ALA A 6 13.46 -5.11 2.63
C ALA A 6 13.26 -5.31 1.11
N CYS A 7 12.14 -4.82 0.60
CA CYS A 7 11.91 -4.50 -0.79
C CYS A 7 11.46 -3.05 -0.90
N ALA A 8 11.82 -2.39 -1.99
CA ALA A 8 10.93 -1.35 -2.47
C ALA A 8 9.75 -2.13 -3.06
N ALA A 9 8.60 -2.17 -2.36
CA ALA A 9 7.34 -2.34 -3.07
C ALA A 9 7.47 -1.45 -4.30
N PRO A 10 7.39 -1.99 -5.53
CA PRO A 10 7.77 -1.22 -6.68
C PRO A 10 6.94 0.05 -6.57
N ALA A 11 7.65 1.17 -6.45
CA ALA A 11 7.20 2.42 -7.00
C ALA A 11 7.17 2.19 -8.53
N TYR A 12 6.37 1.21 -8.96
CA TYR A 12 5.78 1.21 -10.28
C TYR A 12 5.19 2.59 -10.34
N ASP A 13 5.66 3.36 -11.30
CA ASP A 13 5.26 4.75 -11.45
C ASP A 13 3.74 4.75 -11.67
N TYR A 14 2.97 4.81 -10.57
CA TYR A 14 1.51 4.68 -10.54
C TYR A 14 0.82 5.88 -11.23
N ALA A 15 1.64 6.79 -11.79
CA ALA A 15 1.26 7.89 -12.66
C ALA A 15 1.50 7.62 -14.16
N LYS A 16 2.24 6.57 -14.57
CA LYS A 16 2.62 6.36 -15.99
C LYS A 16 1.78 5.36 -16.79
N ASN A 17 0.94 4.54 -16.16
CA ASN A 17 0.09 3.59 -16.90
C ASN A 17 -1.40 3.95 -16.79
N CYS A 18 -1.75 5.15 -17.25
CA CYS A 18 -3.14 5.49 -17.53
C CYS A 18 -3.49 4.93 -18.93
N LEU A 19 -3.83 3.64 -19.02
CA LEU A 19 -4.54 3.11 -20.18
C LEU A 19 -6.06 3.14 -19.91
N PRO A 20 -6.85 3.92 -20.65
CA PRO A 20 -8.24 4.25 -20.34
C PRO A 20 -9.27 3.14 -20.67
N THR A 21 -9.02 1.88 -20.29
CA THR A 21 -9.83 0.75 -20.81
C THR A 21 -10.43 -0.24 -19.82
N LEU A 22 -10.25 -0.09 -18.50
CA LEU A 22 -10.77 -1.08 -17.52
C LEU A 22 -12.22 -0.85 -17.07
N LEU A 23 -13.10 -0.51 -18.02
CA LEU A 23 -14.55 -0.69 -17.88
C LEU A 23 -15.13 -1.43 -19.10
N LYS A 24 -14.43 -2.44 -19.62
CA LYS A 24 -15.01 -3.34 -20.61
C LYS A 24 -14.71 -4.79 -20.31
N LYS A 25 -15.81 -5.47 -19.95
CA LYS A 25 -16.01 -6.92 -19.78
C LYS A 25 -15.75 -7.44 -18.38
N ASN A 26 -16.79 -7.26 -17.58
CA ASN A 26 -17.32 -8.25 -16.66
C ASN A 26 -17.36 -9.64 -17.35
N LYS A 27 -16.26 -10.37 -17.28
CA LYS A 27 -16.21 -11.81 -17.49
C LYS A 27 -15.74 -12.37 -16.17
N SER A 28 -16.72 -12.73 -15.33
CA SER A 28 -16.60 -13.65 -14.20
C SER A 28 -15.17 -13.86 -13.73
N CYS A 29 -14.72 -13.05 -12.77
CA CYS A 29 -13.52 -13.37 -12.01
C CYS A 29 -13.74 -14.75 -11.38
N ASP A 30 -13.21 -15.79 -12.02
CA ASP A 30 -13.02 -17.08 -11.39
C ASP A 30 -11.78 -16.92 -10.49
N LEU A 31 -11.95 -16.22 -9.37
CA LEU A 31 -10.87 -15.84 -8.44
C LEU A 31 -10.20 -17.07 -7.77
N MET A 32 -10.59 -18.30 -8.08
CA MET A 32 -10.45 -19.40 -7.13
C MET A 32 -9.97 -20.71 -7.75
N THR A 33 -9.00 -20.71 -8.68
CA THR A 33 -8.33 -21.98 -9.07
C THR A 33 -6.83 -21.90 -9.34
N HIS A 34 -6.15 -20.79 -9.05
CA HIS A 34 -4.69 -20.77 -8.97
C HIS A 34 -4.26 -20.86 -7.50
N LYS A 35 -3.88 -22.07 -7.04
CA LYS A 35 -3.41 -22.30 -5.66
C LYS A 35 -2.28 -21.36 -5.22
N ASN A 36 -1.44 -20.92 -6.16
CA ASN A 36 -0.33 -20.01 -5.86
C ASN A 36 -0.76 -18.55 -5.66
N CYS A 37 -1.92 -18.12 -6.20
CA CYS A 37 -2.40 -16.75 -6.01
C CYS A 37 -2.94 -16.52 -4.59
N GLN A 38 -3.46 -17.55 -3.92
CA GLN A 38 -3.95 -17.42 -2.54
C GLN A 38 -2.81 -17.15 -1.56
N HIS A 39 -1.68 -17.82 -1.73
CA HIS A 39 -0.51 -17.60 -0.88
C HIS A 39 0.05 -16.18 -1.02
N LEU A 40 -0.01 -15.62 -2.24
CA LEU A 40 0.34 -14.23 -2.49
C LEU A 40 -0.52 -13.26 -1.64
N LEU A 41 -1.84 -13.47 -1.62
CA LEU A 41 -2.78 -12.59 -0.92
C LEU A 41 -2.53 -12.54 0.59
N GLU A 42 -2.07 -13.63 1.20
CA GLU A 42 -1.76 -13.68 2.64
C GLU A 42 -0.59 -12.76 3.01
N GLN A 43 0.37 -12.59 2.10
CA GLN A 43 1.61 -11.82 2.34
C GLN A 43 1.58 -10.44 1.67
N LEU A 44 0.48 -10.11 0.98
CA LEU A 44 0.39 -8.92 0.16
C LEU A 44 0.37 -7.62 0.97
N SER A 45 -0.23 -7.60 2.17
CA SER A 45 -0.24 -6.40 3.03
C SER A 45 1.18 -6.01 3.41
N ASP A 46 1.91 -6.93 4.04
CA ASP A 46 3.31 -6.71 4.46
C ASP A 46 4.19 -6.27 3.27
N TYR A 47 3.93 -6.81 2.08
CA TYR A 47 4.63 -6.41 0.87
C TYR A 47 4.35 -4.96 0.46
N LEU A 48 3.08 -4.55 0.43
CA LEU A 48 2.68 -3.18 0.08
C LEU A 48 3.16 -2.16 1.12
N ASP A 49 3.15 -2.53 2.39
CA ASP A 49 3.60 -1.71 3.51
C ASP A 49 5.15 -1.64 3.61
N GLY A 50 5.86 -2.46 2.82
CA GLY A 50 7.33 -2.52 2.82
C GLY A 50 7.93 -3.23 4.04
N GLU A 51 7.09 -3.95 4.81
CA GLU A 51 7.44 -4.67 6.03
C GLU A 51 7.74 -6.16 5.77
N ALA A 52 7.43 -6.67 4.58
CA ALA A 52 7.73 -8.03 4.17
C ALA A 52 9.22 -8.36 4.25
N SER A 53 9.54 -9.63 4.49
CA SER A 53 10.93 -10.10 4.43
C SER A 53 11.47 -10.12 2.99
N LYS A 54 12.80 -10.08 2.82
CA LYS A 54 13.42 -10.19 1.48
C LYS A 54 13.01 -11.45 0.71
N GLN A 55 12.82 -12.56 1.43
CA GLN A 55 12.41 -13.82 0.83
C GLN A 55 10.98 -13.71 0.29
N VAL A 56 10.06 -13.18 1.11
CA VAL A 56 8.67 -12.94 0.73
C VAL A 56 8.58 -11.98 -0.46
N CYS A 57 9.32 -10.87 -0.45
CA CYS A 57 9.34 -9.95 -1.58
C CYS A 57 9.77 -10.65 -2.88
N HIS A 58 10.79 -11.53 -2.82
CA HIS A 58 11.26 -12.26 -3.99
C HIS A 58 10.20 -13.25 -4.52
N GLU A 59 9.54 -13.99 -3.63
CA GLU A 59 8.47 -14.93 -4.00
C GLU A 59 7.28 -14.20 -4.64
N ILE A 60 6.91 -13.04 -4.09
CA ILE A 60 5.87 -12.17 -4.64
C ILE A 60 6.26 -11.63 -6.02
N GLU A 61 7.47 -11.07 -6.17
CA GLU A 61 7.96 -10.53 -7.44
C GLU A 61 8.01 -11.59 -8.55
N GLN A 62 8.44 -12.81 -8.22
CA GLN A 62 8.41 -13.95 -9.14
C GLN A 62 6.99 -14.26 -9.58
N HIS A 63 6.04 -14.32 -8.64
CA HIS A 63 4.64 -14.58 -8.97
C HIS A 63 4.04 -13.48 -9.86
N LEU A 64 4.34 -12.21 -9.56
CA LEU A 64 3.86 -11.08 -10.35
C LEU A 64 4.45 -11.04 -11.76
N ALA A 65 5.64 -11.62 -11.98
CA ALA A 65 6.23 -11.75 -13.32
C ALA A 65 5.42 -12.70 -14.21
N ASP A 66 4.86 -13.77 -13.63
CA ASP A 66 4.19 -14.86 -14.35
C ASP A 66 2.66 -14.81 -14.30
N CYS A 67 2.05 -13.93 -13.48
CA CYS A 67 0.60 -13.85 -13.29
C CYS A 67 0.05 -12.43 -13.52
N ASP A 68 -0.64 -12.24 -14.64
CA ASP A 68 -1.28 -10.96 -15.00
C ASP A 68 -2.44 -10.59 -14.07
N ASP A 69 -3.23 -11.57 -13.60
CA ASP A 69 -4.38 -11.31 -12.71
C ASP A 69 -3.92 -10.72 -11.37
N CYS A 70 -2.88 -11.31 -10.76
CA CYS A 70 -2.31 -10.80 -9.53
C CYS A 70 -1.64 -9.44 -9.72
N ARG A 71 -1.04 -9.18 -10.89
CA ARG A 71 -0.51 -7.85 -11.22
C ARG A 71 -1.61 -6.79 -11.20
N VAL A 72 -2.76 -7.08 -11.79
CA VAL A 72 -3.93 -6.17 -11.75
C VAL A 72 -4.40 -5.94 -10.30
N VAL A 73 -4.42 -6.97 -9.45
CA VAL A 73 -4.80 -6.84 -8.03
C VAL A 73 -3.82 -5.92 -7.29
N VAL A 74 -2.52 -6.18 -7.41
CA VAL A 74 -1.47 -5.38 -6.74
C VAL A 74 -1.49 -3.94 -7.22
N ASP A 75 -1.58 -3.72 -8.53
CA ASP A 75 -1.64 -2.37 -9.12
C ASP A 75 -2.87 -1.60 -8.65
N THR A 76 -4.04 -2.24 -8.63
CA THR A 76 -5.30 -1.59 -8.21
C THR A 76 -5.27 -1.24 -6.73
N LEU A 77 -4.74 -2.13 -5.89
CA LEU A 77 -4.64 -1.89 -4.45
C LEU A 77 -3.60 -0.81 -4.14
N GLY A 78 -2.41 -0.87 -4.78
CA GLY A 78 -1.39 0.18 -4.67
C GLY A 78 -1.91 1.55 -5.09
N LYS A 79 -2.71 1.62 -6.17
CA LYS A 79 -3.36 2.87 -6.57
C LYS A 79 -4.37 3.37 -5.55
N THR A 80 -5.12 2.46 -4.94
CA THR A 80 -6.07 2.81 -3.88
C THR A 80 -5.34 3.43 -2.69
N ILE A 81 -4.22 2.83 -2.25
CA ILE A 81 -3.37 3.38 -1.17
C ILE A 81 -2.89 4.80 -1.53
N GLN A 82 -2.34 5.00 -2.72
CA GLN A 82 -1.89 6.32 -3.19
C GLN A 82 -3.01 7.36 -3.13
N LEU A 83 -4.23 7.01 -3.58
CA LEU A 83 -5.36 7.93 -3.54
C LEU A 83 -5.71 8.35 -2.11
N TYR A 84 -5.60 7.45 -1.14
CA TYR A 84 -5.81 7.78 0.27
C TYR A 84 -4.70 8.67 0.85
N GLU A 85 -3.44 8.44 0.45
CA GLU A 85 -2.30 9.28 0.88
C GLU A 85 -2.36 10.71 0.32
N GLU A 86 -2.90 10.87 -0.90
CA GLU A 86 -3.07 12.18 -1.55
C GLU A 86 -4.27 12.98 -1.02
N LEU A 87 -5.13 12.38 -0.18
CA LEU A 87 -6.25 13.11 0.41
C LEU A 87 -5.74 14.24 1.32
N PRO A 88 -6.42 15.40 1.32
CA PRO A 88 -6.11 16.46 2.27
C PRO A 88 -6.19 15.92 3.69
N GLN A 89 -5.12 16.08 4.46
CA GLN A 89 -5.17 15.75 5.88
C GLN A 89 -6.15 16.71 6.57
N PRO A 90 -7.09 16.21 7.37
CA PRO A 90 -7.98 17.08 8.11
C PRO A 90 -7.17 17.90 9.11
N ASP A 91 -7.44 19.20 9.19
CA ASP A 91 -6.80 20.07 10.18
C ASP A 91 -7.15 19.60 11.59
N LEU A 92 -6.14 19.16 12.35
CA LEU A 92 -6.32 18.83 13.76
C LEU A 92 -6.44 20.12 14.58
N PRO A 93 -7.59 20.41 15.23
CA PRO A 93 -7.78 21.63 15.98
C PRO A 93 -6.74 21.77 17.10
N ASN A 94 -6.17 22.97 17.28
CA ASN A 94 -5.10 23.22 18.25
C ASN A 94 -5.44 22.75 19.68
N LYS A 95 -6.70 22.93 20.12
CA LYS A 95 -7.14 22.46 21.45
C LYS A 95 -7.02 20.93 21.60
N ILE A 96 -7.28 20.17 20.54
CA ILE A 96 -7.13 18.71 20.54
C ILE A 96 -5.65 18.34 20.51
N ARG A 97 -4.86 19.02 19.66
CA ARG A 97 -3.40 18.83 19.57
C ARG A 97 -2.71 19.04 20.92
N GLN A 98 -3.01 20.15 21.60
CA GLN A 98 -2.46 20.46 22.93
C GLN A 98 -2.82 19.40 23.97
N ARG A 99 -4.08 18.94 24.00
CA ARG A 99 -4.52 17.88 24.90
C ARG A 99 -3.80 16.57 24.63
N LEU A 100 -3.69 16.18 23.36
CA LEU A 100 -2.98 14.96 22.95
C LEU A 100 -1.51 15.00 23.39
N TYR A 101 -0.81 16.09 23.10
CA TYR A 101 0.61 16.23 23.42
C TYR A 101 0.84 16.23 24.93
N LYS A 102 -0.04 16.88 25.70
CA LYS A 102 0.01 16.83 27.17
C LYS A 102 -0.23 15.42 27.70
N SER A 103 -1.18 14.67 27.16
CA SER A 103 -1.46 13.29 27.58
C SER A 103 -0.34 12.30 27.25
N LEU A 104 0.46 12.59 26.23
CA LEU A 104 1.61 11.79 25.84
C LEU A 104 2.95 12.30 26.43
N ASP A 105 2.91 13.32 27.29
CA ASP A 105 4.08 14.02 27.83
C ASP A 105 5.03 14.59 26.74
N LEU A 106 4.49 14.94 25.57
CA LEU A 106 5.20 15.49 24.40
C LEU A 106 5.12 17.02 24.30
N THR A 107 4.84 17.71 25.42
CA THR A 107 4.59 19.17 25.44
C THR A 107 5.77 19.98 24.87
N SER A 108 7.00 19.46 24.92
CA SER A 108 8.20 20.08 24.32
C SER A 108 8.20 20.15 22.80
N LEU A 109 7.30 19.44 22.12
CA LEU A 109 7.16 19.42 20.66
C LEU A 109 6.03 20.34 20.15
N LEU A 110 5.37 21.09 21.03
CA LEU A 110 4.41 22.11 20.62
C LEU A 110 5.19 23.33 20.11
N PRO A 111 4.90 23.83 18.89
CA PRO A 111 5.46 25.10 18.45
C PRO A 111 4.93 26.24 19.34
N ASP A 112 5.82 27.17 19.70
CA ASP A 112 5.43 28.47 20.25
C ASP A 112 4.70 29.25 19.14
N GLU A 113 3.50 29.76 19.43
CA GLU A 113 2.54 30.32 18.44
C GLU A 113 3.08 31.43 17.55
#